data_AF-A0A1Y4A583-F1
#
_entry.id   AF-A0A1Y4A583-F1
#
_cell.length_a   1.000
_cell.length_b   1.000
_cell.length_c   1.000
_cell.angle_alpha   90.00
_cell.angle_beta   90.00
_cell.angle_gamma   90.00
#
_symmetry.space_group_name_H-M   'P 1'
#
loop_
_entity.id
_entity.type
_entity.pdbx_description
1 polymer ?
#
loop_
_entity_poly.entity_id
_entity_poly.type
_entity_poly.pdbx_seq_one_letter_code
_entity_poly.pdbx_strand_id
1 'polypeptide(L)' 'MFILGIILIIAGIGCAGYGFMQNNSLEAQFTSIMSSGTANPGTMFIVIGVILLVVGKKKN' A
#
# COMPACT_ATOMS: atom_id res chain seq x y z
N MET A 1 14.30 -10.67 -1.23
CA MET A 1 13.02 -10.07 -1.71
C MET A 1 11.90 -10.22 -0.68
N PHE A 2 11.77 -11.39 -0.04
CA PHE A 2 10.72 -11.63 0.98
C PHE A 2 10.75 -10.64 2.16
N ILE A 3 11.90 -10.44 2.82
CA ILE A 3 12.04 -9.51 3.96
C ILE A 3 11.68 -8.06 3.58
N LEU A 4 12.12 -7.60 2.41
CA LEU A 4 11.75 -6.29 1.86
C LEU A 4 10.23 -6.16 1.65
N GLY A 5 9.57 -7.23 1.21
CA GLY A 5 8.11 -7.27 1.09
C GLY A 5 7.41 -7.09 2.45
N ILE A 6 7.91 -7.72 3.52
CA ILE A 6 7.38 -7.55 4.88
C ILE A 6 7.52 -6.09 5.33
N ILE A 7 8.71 -5.49 5.17
CA ILE A 7 8.99 -4.11 5.58
C ILE A 7 8.06 -3.13 4.86
N LEU A 8 7.85 -3.32 3.55
CA LEU A 8 6.97 -2.46 2.75
C LEU A 8 5.50 -2.59 3.13
N ILE A 9 5.04 -3.79 3.51
CA ILE A 9 3.67 -3.97 4.02
C ILE A 9 3.49 -3.23 5.35
N ILE A 10 4.43 -3.36 6.28
CA ILE A 10 4.35 -2.66 7.58
C ILE A 10 4.34 -1.14 7.38
N ALA A 11 5.23 -0.61 6.54
CA ALA A 11 5.27 0.81 6.20
C ALA A 11 3.97 1.27 5.51
N GLY A 12 3.43 0.45 4.61
CA GLY A 12 2.18 0.73 3.90
C GLY A 12 0.96 0.76 4.82
N ILE A 13 0.85 -0.17 5.79
CA ILE A 13 -0.19 -0.15 6.83
C ILE A 13 -0.10 1.13 7.67
N GLY A 14 1.11 1.53 8.07
CA GLY A 14 1.33 2.77 8.82
C GLY A 14 0.89 4.02 8.06
N CYS A 15 1.31 4.15 6.80
CA CYS A 15 0.90 5.29 5.95
C CYS A 15 -0.60 5.28 5.63
N ALA A 16 -1.19 4.12 5.35
CA ALA A 16 -2.62 4.00 5.09
C ALA A 16 -3.43 4.37 6.34
N GLY A 17 -3.06 3.83 7.51
CA GLY A 17 -3.68 4.14 8.80
C GLY A 17 -3.59 5.63 9.15
N TYR A 18 -2.42 6.25 8.94
CA TYR A 18 -2.25 7.69 9.15
C TYR A 18 -3.10 8.53 8.17
N GLY A 19 -3.25 8.09 6.93
CA GLY A 19 -4.17 8.70 5.96
C GLY A 19 -5.63 8.61 6.41
N PHE A 20 -6.07 7.46 6.92
CA PHE A 20 -7.42 7.30 7.47
C PHE A 20 -7.65 8.18 8.71
N MET A 21 -6.64 8.32 9.58
CA MET A 21 -6.71 9.22 10.74
C MET A 21 -6.78 10.71 10.36
N GLN A 22 -6.25 11.09 9.19
CA GLN A 22 -6.41 12.43 8.61
C GLN A 22 -7.75 12.62 7.89
N ASN A 23 -8.76 11.78 8.20
CA ASN A 23 -10.11 11.86 7.66
C ASN A 23 -10.23 11.64 6.14
N ASN A 24 -9.24 10.97 5.54
CA ASN A 24 -9.34 10.51 4.15
C ASN A 24 -10.22 9.25 4.12
N SER A 25 -11.52 9.43 3.85
CA SER A 25 -12.47 8.32 3.73
C SER A 25 -12.06 7.36 2.60
N LEU A 26 -12.55 6.11 2.68
CA LEU A 26 -12.40 5.15 1.58
C LEU A 26 -12.96 5.72 0.25
N GLU A 27 -14.06 6.47 0.33
CA GLU A 27 -14.66 7.14 -0.83
C GLU A 27 -13.74 8.22 -1.42
N ALA A 28 -13.07 9.02 -0.58
CA ALA A 28 -12.11 10.02 -1.06
C ALA A 28 -10.93 9.35 -1.79
N GLN A 29 -10.46 8.21 -1.28
CA GLN A 29 -9.41 7.44 -1.93
C GLN A 29 -9.87 6.83 -3.27
N PHE A 30 -11.07 6.24 -3.31
CA PHE A 30 -11.64 5.72 -4.56
C PHE A 30 -11.89 6.82 -5.59
N THR A 31 -12.40 7.96 -5.15
CA THR A 31 -12.65 9.12 -6.00
C THR A 31 -11.33 9.67 -6.53
N SER A 32 -10.27 9.76 -5.72
CA SER A 32 -8.94 10.20 -6.14
C SER A 32 -8.37 9.29 -7.23
N ILE A 33 -8.48 7.97 -7.04
CA ILE A 33 -8.01 6.98 -8.03
C ILE A 33 -8.80 7.11 -9.34
N MET A 34 -10.12 7.22 -9.27
CA MET A 34 -10.97 7.29 -10.48
C MET A 34 -10.87 8.64 -11.21
N SER A 35 -10.67 9.74 -10.47
CA SER A 35 -10.64 11.10 -11.05
C SER A 35 -9.27 11.54 -11.52
N SER A 36 -8.20 11.13 -10.81
CA SER A 36 -6.84 11.63 -11.06
C SER A 36 -5.81 10.52 -11.28
N GLY A 37 -6.20 9.24 -11.18
CA GLY A 37 -5.28 8.12 -11.24
C GLY A 37 -4.29 8.08 -10.07
N THR A 38 -4.47 8.91 -9.04
CA THR A 38 -3.54 9.00 -7.92
C THR A 38 -3.96 8.04 -6.82
N ALA A 39 -3.00 7.21 -6.40
CA ALA A 39 -3.17 6.31 -5.26
C ALA A 39 -2.46 6.88 -4.03
N ASN A 40 -3.07 6.67 -2.86
CA ASN A 40 -2.46 6.91 -1.57
C ASN A 40 -1.09 6.17 -1.48
N PRO A 41 0.00 6.84 -1.04
CA PRO A 41 1.32 6.23 -0.89
C PRO A 41 1.34 4.95 -0.04
N GLY A 42 0.55 4.91 1.04
CA GLY A 42 0.37 3.72 1.89
C GLY A 42 -0.23 2.54 1.13
N THR A 43 -1.26 2.78 0.30
CA THR A 43 -1.85 1.75 -0.57
C THR A 43 -0.83 1.21 -1.56
N MET A 44 -0.02 2.09 -2.16
CA MET A 44 1.06 1.68 -3.07
C MET A 44 2.11 0.81 -2.38
N PHE A 45 2.54 1.16 -1.16
CA PHE A 45 3.49 0.35 -0.40
C PHE A 45 2.94 -1.02 -0.02
N ILE A 46 1.64 -1.12 0.32
CA ILE A 46 0.98 -2.42 0.56
C ILE A 46 1.02 -3.27 -0.71
N VAL A 47 0.61 -2.73 -1.86
CA VAL A 47 0.57 -3.48 -3.14
C VAL A 47 1.96 -3.96 -3.55
N ILE A 48 2.97 -3.08 -3.53
CA ILE A 48 4.35 -3.44 -3.87
C ILE A 48 4.89 -4.48 -2.88
N GLY A 49 4.60 -4.31 -1.60
CA GLY A 49 5.00 -5.26 -0.56
C GLY A 49 4.43 -6.66 -0.79
N VAL A 50 3.14 -6.78 -1.14
CA VAL A 50 2.49 -8.06 -1.49
C VAL A 50 3.15 -8.70 -2.72
N ILE A 51 3.41 -7.93 -3.78
CA ILE A 51 4.10 -8.42 -4.99
C ILE A 51 5.48 -9.00 -4.62
N LEU A 52 6.25 -8.28 -3.81
CA LEU A 52 7.58 -8.72 -3.38
C LEU A 52 7.55 -9.95 -2.46
N LEU A 53 6.50 -10.14 -1.66
CA LEU A 53 6.29 -11.38 -0.90
C LEU A 53 6.03 -12.57 -1.83
N VAL A 54 5.12 -12.42 -2.80
CA VAL A 54 4.75 -13.50 -3.74
C VAL A 54 5.94 -13.89 -4.62
N VAL A 55 6.61 -12.90 -5.22
CA VAL A 55 7.80 -13.14 -6.05
C VAL A 55 8.96 -13.68 -5.20
N GLY A 56 9.12 -13.16 -3.97
CA GLY A 56 10.15 -13.61 -3.03
C GLY A 56 9.94 -15.05 -2.56
N LYS A 57 8.70 -15.49 -2.35
CA LYS A 57 8.36 -16.89 -1.99
C LYS A 57 8.58 -17.86 -3.13
N LYS A 58 8.47 -17.43 -4.39
CA LYS A 58 8.73 -18.29 -5.56
C LYS A 58 10.23 -18.58 -5.78
N LYS A 59 11.12 -17.78 -5.18
CA LYS A 59 12.58 -17.85 -5.37
C LYS A 59 13.36 -18.48 -4.21
N ASN A 60 12.69 -18.83 -3.10
CA ASN A 60 13.24 -19.54 -1.95
C ASN A 60 12.73 -20.98 -1.94
#